data_AF-A0A415ZPY0-F1
#
_entry.id   AF-A0A415ZPY0-F1
#
_cell.length_a   1.000
_cell.length_b   1.000
_cell.length_c   1.000
_cell.angle_alpha   90.00
_cell.angle_beta   90.00
_cell.angle_gamma   90.00
#
_symmetry.space_group_name_H-M   'P 1'
#
loop_
_entity.id
_entity.type
_entity.pdbx_description
1 polymer ?
#
loop_
_entity_poly.entity_id
_entity_poly.type
_entity_poly.pdbx_seq_one_letter_code
_entity_poly.pdbx_strand_id
1 'polypeptide(L)'
;MYVLTTRGREIVDDYIRNCAAKRKEILDAGKDTADETHLPDVEGILSDLNFGVGVDEEGDYFNGWGVTDHYDADNVLGLHIGEDFVEVPESIATT
;
A
#
# COMPACT_ATOMS: atom_id res chain seq x y z
N MET A 1 6.95 -3.65 15.46
CA MET A 1 6.93 -3.47 13.98
C MET A 1 5.91 -4.43 13.41
N TYR A 2 5.19 -4.07 12.36
CA TYR A 2 4.24 -4.93 11.68
C TYR A 2 4.88 -5.60 10.46
N VAL A 3 4.51 -6.85 10.22
CA VAL A 3 4.81 -7.60 8.99
C VAL A 3 3.53 -8.15 8.40
N LEU A 4 3.47 -8.27 7.08
CA LEU A 4 2.31 -8.85 6.38
C LEU A 4 2.21 -10.35 6.67
N THR A 5 0.97 -10.82 6.83
CA THR A 5 0.65 -12.24 6.71
C THR A 5 0.65 -12.67 5.24
N THR A 6 0.51 -13.97 4.95
CA THR A 6 0.31 -14.44 3.57
C THR A 6 -0.90 -13.79 2.92
N ARG A 7 -2.02 -13.66 3.65
CA ARG A 7 -3.23 -13.01 3.15
C ARG A 7 -3.01 -11.53 2.89
N GLY A 8 -2.41 -10.80 3.82
CA GLY A 8 -2.11 -9.38 3.62
C GLY A 8 -1.16 -9.15 2.46
N ARG A 9 -0.22 -10.08 2.22
CA ARG A 9 0.66 -10.04 1.06
C ARG A 9 -0.12 -10.18 -0.26
N GLU A 10 -1.08 -11.09 -0.34
CA GLU A 10 -1.94 -11.23 -1.52
C GLU A 10 -2.76 -9.96 -1.78
N ILE A 11 -3.33 -9.36 -0.73
CA ILE A 11 -4.09 -8.10 -0.84
C ILE A 11 -3.20 -6.95 -1.31
N VAL A 12 -2.00 -6.82 -0.74
CA VAL A 12 -1.02 -5.80 -1.13
C VAL A 12 -0.57 -5.98 -2.58
N ASP A 13 -0.25 -7.21 -2.99
CA ASP A 13 0.17 -7.51 -4.36
C ASP A 13 -0.97 -7.20 -5.36
N ASP A 14 -2.22 -7.51 -5.02
CA ASP A 14 -3.41 -7.15 -5.82
C ASP A 14 -3.59 -5.63 -5.92
N TYR A 15 -3.44 -4.92 -4.81
CA TYR A 15 -3.53 -3.47 -4.77
C TYR A 15 -2.49 -2.79 -5.67
N ILE A 16 -1.23 -3.21 -5.57
CA ILE A 16 -0.13 -2.69 -6.40
C ILE A 16 -0.41 -2.96 -7.89
N ARG A 17 -0.90 -4.16 -8.24
CA ARG A 17 -1.28 -4.48 -9.62
C ARG A 17 -2.41 -3.58 -10.14
N ASN A 18 -3.40 -3.30 -9.32
CA ASN A 18 -4.51 -2.40 -9.68
C ASN A 18 -4.02 -0.96 -9.87
N CYS A 19 -3.15 -0.47 -8.99
CA CYS A 19 -2.50 0.85 -9.14
C CYS A 19 -1.71 0.96 -10.45
N ALA A 20 -0.94 -0.07 -10.79
CA ALA A 20 -0.19 -0.13 -12.04
C ALA A 20 -1.10 -0.18 -13.28
N ALA A 21 -2.18 -0.96 -13.23
CA ALA A 21 -3.17 -1.04 -14.31
C ALA A 21 -3.87 0.31 -14.53
N LYS A 22 -4.29 0.98 -13.46
CA LYS A 22 -4.92 2.30 -13.54
C LYS A 22 -3.97 3.35 -14.10
N ARG A 23 -2.73 3.42 -13.60
CA ARG A 23 -1.70 4.32 -14.18
C ARG A 23 -1.57 4.08 -15.68
N LYS A 24 -1.48 2.82 -16.10
CA LYS A 24 -1.38 2.48 -17.52
C LYS A 24 -2.57 2.98 -18.32
N GLU A 25 -3.80 2.80 -17.84
CA GLU A 25 -5.01 3.30 -18.51
C GLU A 25 -4.96 4.82 -18.71
N ILE A 26 -4.58 5.57 -17.67
CA ILE A 26 -4.52 7.04 -17.69
C ILE A 26 -3.46 7.53 -18.69
N LEU A 27 -2.25 6.95 -18.63
CA LEU A 27 -1.14 7.33 -19.49
C LEU A 27 -1.39 6.94 -20.97
N ASP A 28 -1.91 5.74 -21.23
CA ASP A 28 -2.24 5.29 -22.59
C ASP A 28 -3.34 6.17 -23.22
N ALA A 29 -4.26 6.69 -22.40
CA ALA A 29 -5.31 7.61 -22.84
C ALA A 29 -4.83 9.08 -22.99
N GLY A 30 -3.57 9.37 -22.64
CA GLY A 30 -3.01 10.73 -22.69
C GLY A 30 -3.70 11.71 -21.73
N LYS A 31 -4.27 11.21 -20.63
CA LYS A 31 -5.04 12.03 -19.67
C LYS A 31 -4.15 12.74 -18.65
N ASP A 32 -2.95 12.24 -18.39
CA ASP A 32 -2.04 12.76 -17.37
C ASP A 32 -0.59 12.32 -17.61
N THR A 33 0.32 12.75 -16.72
CA THR A 33 1.73 12.31 -16.60
C THR A 33 1.97 11.62 -15.25
N ALA A 34 3.12 10.94 -15.11
CA ALA A 34 3.53 10.32 -13.84
C ALA A 34 4.95 10.74 -13.48
N ASP A 35 5.29 12.00 -13.74
CA ASP A 35 6.65 12.53 -13.61
C ASP A 35 7.05 12.73 -12.14
N GLU A 36 6.07 13.04 -11.28
CA GLU A 36 6.29 13.29 -9.85
C GLU A 36 5.70 12.19 -8.96
N THR A 37 5.11 11.15 -9.55
CA THR A 37 4.36 10.14 -8.82
C THR A 37 4.97 8.75 -8.90
N HIS A 38 5.35 8.19 -7.75
CA HIS A 38 5.76 6.80 -7.61
C HIS A 38 4.58 5.90 -7.25
N LEU A 39 4.48 4.72 -7.87
CA LEU A 39 3.52 3.71 -7.45
C LEU A 39 3.91 3.13 -6.08
N PRO A 40 2.93 2.65 -5.29
CA PRO A 40 3.25 1.86 -4.11
C PRO A 40 4.02 0.60 -4.49
N ASP A 41 4.91 0.19 -3.60
CA ASP A 41 5.45 -1.16 -3.52
C ASP A 41 5.26 -1.73 -2.10
N VAL A 42 5.66 -2.98 -1.88
CA VAL A 42 5.47 -3.66 -0.59
C VAL A 42 6.24 -2.95 0.53
N GLU A 43 7.44 -2.45 0.25
CA GLU A 43 8.27 -1.76 1.26
C GLU A 43 7.67 -0.40 1.64
N GLY A 44 7.18 0.36 0.65
CA GLY A 44 6.51 1.64 0.86
C GLY A 44 5.23 1.47 1.68
N ILE A 45 4.42 0.46 1.38
CA ILE A 45 3.21 0.13 2.16
C ILE A 45 3.57 -0.30 3.58
N LEU A 46 4.57 -1.17 3.76
CA LEU A 46 5.02 -1.58 5.09
C LEU A 46 5.61 -0.41 5.89
N SER A 47 6.34 0.49 5.23
CA SER A 47 6.88 1.69 5.86
C SER A 47 5.76 2.63 6.29
N ASP A 48 4.74 2.82 5.46
CA ASP A 48 3.60 3.66 5.79
C ASP A 48 2.73 3.07 6.92
N LEU A 49 2.53 1.75 6.90
CA LEU A 49 1.89 0.98 7.98
C LEU A 49 2.62 1.12 9.32
N ASN A 50 3.96 1.16 9.31
CA ASN A 50 4.77 1.19 10.54
C ASN A 50 5.12 2.59 11.03
N PHE A 51 5.29 3.54 10.11
CA PHE A 51 5.92 4.83 10.37
C PHE A 51 5.23 6.03 9.70
N GLY A 52 4.26 5.78 8.82
CA GLY A 52 3.51 6.80 8.09
C GLY A 52 2.13 7.01 8.69
N VAL A 53 1.08 6.67 7.93
CA VAL A 53 -0.32 6.73 8.41
C VAL A 53 -0.52 5.90 9.68
N GLY A 54 0.13 4.73 9.76
CA GLY A 54 0.02 3.86 10.93
C GLY A 54 -1.31 3.11 11.02
N VAL A 55 -1.51 2.46 12.17
CA VAL A 55 -2.71 1.68 12.48
C VAL A 55 -3.58 2.50 13.43
N ASP A 56 -4.88 2.52 13.20
CA ASP A 56 -5.84 3.24 14.05
C ASP A 56 -6.20 2.48 15.34
N GLU A 57 -7.12 3.03 16.13
CA GLU A 57 -7.57 2.44 17.40
C GLU A 57 -8.36 1.13 17.24
N GLU A 58 -8.92 0.88 16.05
CA GLU A 58 -9.67 -0.34 15.72
C GLU A 58 -8.75 -1.44 15.19
N GLY A 59 -7.47 -1.13 14.96
CA GLY A 59 -6.49 -2.08 14.43
C GLY A 59 -6.41 -2.09 12.91
N ASP A 60 -6.98 -1.07 12.25
CA ASP A 60 -7.01 -0.95 10.80
C ASP A 60 -5.93 -0.01 10.28
N TYR A 61 -5.40 -0.38 9.11
CA TYR A 61 -4.59 0.49 8.26
C TYR A 61 -5.37 0.80 6.99
N PHE A 62 -5.59 2.09 6.73
CA PHE A 62 -6.23 2.58 5.52
C PHE A 62 -5.39 3.65 4.84
N ASN A 63 -4.98 3.42 3.59
CA ASN A 63 -4.36 4.47 2.80
C ASN A 63 -4.71 4.41 1.30
N GLY A 64 -4.89 5.58 0.70
CA GLY A 64 -5.05 5.76 -0.73
C GLY A 64 -3.74 6.24 -1.34
N TRP A 65 -3.35 5.65 -2.48
CA TRP A 65 -2.09 5.97 -3.13
C TRP A 65 -2.30 6.69 -4.47
N GLY A 66 -1.48 7.72 -4.71
CA GLY A 66 -1.39 8.38 -6.01
C GLY A 66 -0.96 7.40 -7.11
N VAL A 67 -1.67 7.38 -8.24
CA VAL A 67 -1.29 6.59 -9.42
C VAL A 67 -0.74 7.46 -10.54
N THR A 68 -1.04 8.75 -10.60
CA THR A 68 -0.40 9.73 -11.49
C THR A 68 -0.35 11.09 -10.80
N ASP A 69 0.18 12.12 -11.46
CA ASP A 69 0.39 13.43 -10.86
C ASP A 69 -0.93 14.09 -10.40
N HIS A 70 -2.07 13.68 -10.97
CA HIS A 70 -3.40 14.21 -10.65
C HIS A 70 -4.48 13.14 -10.34
N TYR A 71 -4.14 11.85 -10.30
CA TYR A 71 -5.10 10.79 -10.03
C TYR A 71 -4.60 9.83 -8.95
N ASP A 72 -5.50 9.45 -8.04
CA ASP A 72 -5.28 8.41 -7.04
C ASP A 72 -5.76 7.04 -7.51
N ALA A 73 -5.45 5.98 -6.76
CA ALA A 73 -6.00 4.64 -6.95
C ALA A 73 -7.54 4.66 -6.90
N ASP A 74 -8.20 3.71 -7.58
CA ASP A 74 -9.68 3.62 -7.53
C ASP A 74 -10.20 3.19 -6.17
N ASN A 75 -9.38 2.44 -5.41
CA ASN A 75 -9.74 1.93 -4.10
C ASN A 75 -8.68 2.34 -3.07
N VAL A 76 -9.09 2.37 -1.81
CA VAL A 76 -8.18 2.49 -0.65
C VAL A 76 -7.65 1.10 -0.31
N LEU A 77 -6.38 1.00 0.07
CA LEU A 77 -5.83 -0.22 0.65
C LEU A 77 -6.27 -0.28 2.12
N GLY A 78 -7.06 -1.29 2.46
CA GLY A 78 -7.46 -1.60 3.83
C GLY A 78 -6.82 -2.91 4.29
N LEU A 79 -6.17 -2.89 5.45
CA LEU A 79 -5.58 -4.06 6.11
C LEU A 79 -5.96 -4.06 7.59
N HIS A 80 -6.21 -5.24 8.18
CA HIS A 80 -6.54 -5.39 9.60
C HIS A 80 -5.48 -6.19 10.38
N ILE A 81 -5.18 -5.76 11.61
CA ILE A 81 -4.24 -6.44 12.50
C ILE A 81 -4.75 -7.85 12.89
N GLY A 82 -3.86 -8.83 12.94
CA GLY A 82 -4.19 -10.22 13.24
C GLY A 82 -4.73 -11.02 12.05
N GLU A 83 -5.13 -10.36 10.96
CA GLU A 83 -5.54 -11.01 9.72
C GLU A 83 -4.54 -10.76 8.58
N ASP A 84 -4.28 -9.50 8.27
CA ASP A 84 -3.49 -9.08 7.11
C ASP A 84 -2.06 -8.73 7.49
N PHE A 85 -1.85 -8.27 8.72
CA PHE A 85 -0.53 -8.07 9.29
C PHE A 85 -0.52 -8.44 10.76
N VAL A 86 0.67 -8.67 11.32
CA VAL A 86 0.86 -9.00 12.73
C VAL A 86 1.98 -8.18 13.33
N GLU A 87 1.89 -7.87 14.61
CA GLU A 87 2.98 -7.26 15.35
C GLU A 87 4.09 -8.28 15.60
N VAL A 88 5.31 -7.92 15.25
CA VAL A 88 6.53 -8.65 15.59
C VAL A 88 7.34 -7.88 16.64
N PRO A 89 7.93 -8.60 17.63
CA PRO A 89 8.84 -7.99 18.59
C PRO A 89 10.07 -7.44 17.88
N GLU A 90 10.61 -6.31 18.37
CA GLU A 90 11.81 -5.67 17.81
C GLU A 90 13.03 -6.61 17.73
N SER A 91 13.08 -7.66 18.56
CA SER A 91 14.17 -8.64 18.58
C SER A 91 14.26 -9.55 17.36
N ILE A 92 13.24 -9.59 16.50
CA ILE A 92 13.21 -10.42 15.28
C ILE A 92 13.46 -9.60 14.01
N ALA A 93 13.41 -8.26 14.09
CA ALA A 93 13.45 -7.37 12.92
C ALA A 93 14.85 -7.19 12.28
N THR A 94 15.90 -7.83 12.81
CA THR A 94 17.31 -7.61 12.40
C THR A 94 18.05 -8.89 12.00
N THR A 95 17.37 -9.95 11.55
CA THR A 95 18.04 -11.18 11.06
C THR A 95 17.89 -11.36 9.55
#